data_AF-A0A7C0V5U3-F1
#
_entry.id   AF-A0A7C0V5U3-F1
#
_cell.length_a   1.000
_cell.length_b   1.000
_cell.length_c   1.000
_cell.angle_alpha   90.00
_cell.angle_beta   90.00
_cell.angle_gamma   90.00
#
_symmetry.space_group_name_H-M   'P 1'
#
loop_
_entity.id
_entity.type
_entity.pdbx_description
1 polymer ?
#
loop_
_entity_poly.entity_id
_entity_poly.type
_entity_poly.pdbx_seq_one_letter_code
_entity_poly.pdbx_strand_id
1 'polypeptide(L)'
;ALVGRRARSFEEVKALAEEAVGIRNVGITVETRPDWAGRGVVDRLLEMGVTRVEIGVQNVYDDIYSLVDRGHSVEDVIEATGILKDSGLKVCYHMMPGLPGSSPERDLEGFRCIFEDPDFRPDMLKIYPTLVLRGTRLYEWWRQGLYRPLETEEAVDLLAQVKAMVPPWIRIMRVQRDIPSKLIVAGVKKSNLRQLVWRRMQSLGLRCRCIRCREVGQRRREGVEPDPERIRVIHRVYEASGGLEDFISVEDPEADVLIGLLRLRIPSERVHRPELRGRTAIVRELHVYGPMVPVGEQSKEAWQHRGWGEILMEEAERTALERYDARKLAVMSALGTKPYYARLGYHRDGVYMSKPLS
;
A
#
# COMPACT_ATOMS: atom_id res chain seq x y z
N ALA A 1 -16.52 -21.11 1.59
CA ALA A 1 -17.06 -20.03 0.74
C ALA A 1 -16.28 -19.92 -0.57
N LEU A 2 -15.00 -19.51 -0.57
CA LEU A 2 -14.22 -19.34 -1.82
C LEU A 2 -14.05 -20.63 -2.64
N VAL A 3 -13.67 -21.72 -1.98
CA VAL A 3 -13.34 -23.01 -2.63
C VAL A 3 -14.55 -23.94 -2.84
N GLY A 4 -15.74 -23.57 -2.38
CA GLY A 4 -16.98 -24.35 -2.57
C GLY A 4 -17.04 -25.73 -1.89
N ARG A 5 -15.96 -26.21 -1.25
CA ARG A 5 -15.90 -27.50 -0.55
C ARG A 5 -15.20 -27.40 0.80
N ARG A 6 -15.44 -28.38 1.68
CA ARG A 6 -14.75 -28.52 2.98
C ARG A 6 -13.40 -29.21 2.76
N ALA A 7 -12.33 -28.57 3.20
CA ALA A 7 -11.00 -29.14 3.23
C ALA A 7 -10.69 -29.75 4.61
N ARG A 8 -9.71 -30.64 4.65
CA ARG A 8 -9.26 -31.39 5.84
C ARG A 8 -8.04 -30.75 6.50
N SER A 9 -7.30 -29.90 5.79
CA SER A 9 -6.15 -29.16 6.31
C SER A 9 -6.06 -27.75 5.73
N PHE A 10 -5.20 -26.92 6.33
CA PHE A 10 -4.94 -25.57 5.85
C PHE A 10 -4.25 -25.58 4.48
N GLU A 11 -3.33 -26.52 4.29
CA GLU A 11 -2.58 -26.75 3.06
C GLU A 11 -3.52 -27.13 1.92
N GLU A 12 -4.51 -27.99 2.19
CA GLU A 12 -5.53 -28.35 1.21
C GLU A 12 -6.38 -27.12 0.84
N VAL A 13 -6.85 -26.32 1.80
CA VAL A 13 -7.60 -25.08 1.49
C VAL A 13 -6.79 -24.16 0.57
N LYS A 14 -5.49 -24.00 0.83
CA LYS A 14 -4.62 -23.15 0.01
C LYS A 14 -4.48 -23.68 -1.41
N ALA A 15 -4.15 -24.96 -1.58
CA ALA A 15 -4.03 -25.56 -2.91
C ALA A 15 -5.34 -25.39 -3.71
N LEU A 16 -6.48 -25.62 -3.05
CA LEU A 16 -7.80 -25.39 -3.63
C LEU A 16 -8.06 -23.92 -4.01
N ALA A 17 -7.59 -22.98 -3.21
CA ALA A 17 -7.74 -21.56 -3.47
C ALA A 17 -6.86 -21.08 -4.65
N GLU A 18 -5.72 -21.73 -4.88
CA GLU A 18 -4.83 -21.44 -6.00
C GLU A 18 -5.40 -21.91 -7.35
N GLU A 19 -6.16 -23.00 -7.34
CA GLU A 19 -6.79 -23.60 -8.53
C GLU A 19 -8.22 -23.13 -8.78
N ALA A 20 -8.75 -22.22 -7.95
CA ALA A 20 -10.12 -21.75 -8.06
C ALA A 20 -10.40 -21.04 -9.39
N VAL A 21 -11.32 -21.57 -10.20
CA VAL A 21 -11.65 -21.02 -11.52
C VAL A 21 -12.68 -19.88 -11.44
N GLY A 22 -13.59 -19.91 -10.46
CA GLY A 22 -14.64 -18.91 -10.25
C GLY A 22 -14.21 -17.76 -9.33
N ILE A 23 -14.49 -17.89 -8.03
CA ILE A 23 -14.14 -16.85 -7.04
C ILE A 23 -12.68 -17.03 -6.61
N ARG A 24 -11.83 -16.06 -6.99
CA ARG A 24 -10.39 -16.11 -6.73
C ARG A 24 -10.00 -15.26 -5.53
N ASN A 25 -9.10 -15.77 -4.70
CA ASN A 25 -8.43 -14.96 -3.70
C ASN A 25 -7.32 -14.12 -4.38
N VAL A 26 -7.56 -12.83 -4.54
CA VAL A 26 -6.60 -11.89 -5.17
C VAL A 26 -5.77 -11.10 -4.15
N GLY A 27 -5.84 -11.49 -2.88
CA GLY A 27 -5.03 -10.92 -1.82
C GLY A 27 -5.63 -11.14 -0.44
N ILE A 28 -4.75 -11.18 0.55
CA ILE A 28 -5.10 -11.20 1.97
C ILE A 28 -4.35 -10.06 2.62
N THR A 29 -5.05 -9.27 3.42
CA THR A 29 -4.48 -8.17 4.21
C THR A 29 -4.58 -8.51 5.69
N VAL A 30 -3.47 -8.36 6.40
CA VAL A 30 -3.43 -8.52 7.86
C VAL A 30 -3.02 -7.20 8.49
N GLU A 31 -3.74 -6.78 9.52
CA GLU A 31 -3.39 -5.62 10.34
C GLU A 31 -2.66 -6.13 11.59
N THR A 32 -1.54 -5.49 11.94
CA THR A 32 -0.73 -5.89 13.11
C THR A 32 -0.06 -4.69 13.78
N ARG A 33 0.48 -4.91 14.97
CA ARG A 33 1.40 -3.97 15.60
C ARG A 33 2.83 -4.15 15.05
N PRO A 34 3.66 -3.09 15.02
CA PRO A 34 5.05 -3.17 14.57
C PRO A 34 5.86 -4.25 15.29
N ASP A 35 5.77 -4.30 16.62
CA ASP A 35 6.51 -5.24 17.49
C ASP A 35 6.14 -6.72 17.26
N TRP A 36 5.08 -6.99 16.49
CA TRP A 36 4.64 -8.35 16.13
C TRP A 36 4.99 -8.73 14.70
N ALA A 37 5.65 -7.85 13.94
CA ALA A 37 5.99 -8.06 12.53
C ALA A 37 7.44 -8.52 12.30
N GLY A 38 8.00 -9.27 13.26
CA GLY A 38 9.32 -9.89 13.12
C GLY A 38 9.34 -11.08 12.13
N ARG A 39 10.55 -11.53 11.76
CA ARG A 39 10.81 -12.53 10.70
C ARG A 39 9.92 -13.77 10.79
N GLY A 40 9.87 -14.41 11.97
CA GLY A 40 9.10 -15.64 12.17
C GLY A 40 7.58 -15.45 12.08
N VAL A 41 7.05 -14.26 12.40
CA VAL A 41 5.63 -13.94 12.18
C VAL A 41 5.38 -13.70 10.70
N VAL A 42 6.26 -12.92 10.04
CA VAL A 42 6.16 -12.65 8.60
C VAL A 42 6.20 -13.94 7.79
N ASP A 43 7.05 -14.90 8.15
CA ASP A 43 7.08 -16.22 7.52
C ASP A 43 5.72 -16.94 7.59
N ARG A 44 5.07 -16.93 8.75
CA ARG A 44 3.73 -17.50 8.91
C ARG A 44 2.68 -16.73 8.09
N LEU A 45 2.78 -15.41 7.99
CA LEU A 45 1.87 -14.61 7.16
C LEU A 45 2.02 -14.97 5.68
N LEU A 46 3.24 -15.13 5.20
CA LEU A 46 3.52 -15.59 3.83
C LEU A 46 2.96 -16.99 3.58
N GLU A 47 3.16 -17.91 4.53
CA GLU A 47 2.58 -19.25 4.49
C GLU A 47 1.05 -19.20 4.47
N MET A 48 0.41 -18.17 5.03
CA MET A 48 -1.04 -18.01 4.95
C MET A 48 -1.53 -17.43 3.61
N GLY A 49 -0.64 -17.00 2.72
CA GLY A 49 -0.98 -16.32 1.47
C GLY A 49 -1.27 -14.83 1.64
N VAL A 50 -0.77 -14.21 2.72
CA VAL A 50 -0.83 -12.75 2.93
C VAL A 50 -0.01 -12.05 1.86
N THR A 51 -0.57 -10.98 1.29
CA THR A 51 0.11 -10.16 0.27
C THR A 51 0.26 -8.70 0.67
N ARG A 52 -0.38 -8.29 1.78
CA ARG A 52 -0.26 -6.96 2.35
C ARG A 52 -0.33 -7.02 3.87
N VAL A 53 0.52 -6.25 4.52
CA VAL A 53 0.48 -6.03 5.96
C VAL A 53 0.25 -4.55 6.22
N GLU A 54 -0.65 -4.27 7.15
CA GLU A 54 -0.88 -2.92 7.64
C GLU A 54 -0.36 -2.80 9.07
N ILE A 55 0.58 -1.89 9.26
CA ILE A 55 1.22 -1.66 10.55
C ILE A 55 0.56 -0.45 11.22
N GLY A 56 0.18 -0.64 12.48
CA GLY A 56 -0.35 0.39 13.34
C GLY A 56 0.70 1.39 13.84
N VAL A 57 1.34 2.15 12.94
CA VAL A 57 2.40 3.15 13.21
C VAL A 57 1.87 4.33 14.05
N GLN A 58 0.76 4.92 13.65
CA GLN A 58 0.09 6.06 14.30
C GLN A 58 0.86 7.38 14.24
N ASN A 59 2.12 7.40 14.64
CA ASN A 59 2.98 8.59 14.66
C ASN A 59 4.45 8.17 14.41
N VAL A 60 5.40 9.09 14.42
CA VAL A 60 6.84 8.79 14.23
C VAL A 60 7.70 9.32 15.37
N TYR A 61 7.10 9.57 16.54
CA TYR A 61 7.80 10.07 17.70
C TYR A 61 7.54 9.20 18.94
N ASP A 62 8.61 8.71 19.58
CA ASP A 62 8.54 7.82 20.74
C ASP A 62 8.00 8.50 22.01
N ASP A 63 8.11 9.82 22.14
CA ASP A 63 7.48 10.57 23.24
C ASP A 63 5.95 10.53 23.15
N ILE A 64 5.38 10.59 21.94
CA ILE A 64 3.95 10.41 21.71
C ILE A 64 3.54 8.97 22.05
N TYR A 65 4.32 7.97 21.62
CA TYR A 65 4.06 6.57 21.98
C TYR A 65 4.06 6.35 23.48
N SER A 66 5.05 6.90 24.18
CA SER A 66 5.16 6.84 25.64
C SER A 66 3.94 7.51 26.31
N LEU A 67 3.55 8.69 25.84
CA LEU A 67 2.39 9.42 26.38
C LEU A 67 1.07 8.67 26.16
N VAL A 68 0.88 8.06 25.00
CA VAL A 68 -0.33 7.32 24.67
C VAL A 68 -0.25 5.82 25.01
N ASP A 69 0.79 5.41 25.73
CA ASP A 69 1.00 4.04 26.23
C ASP A 69 0.94 3.00 25.09
N ARG A 70 1.69 3.27 24.03
CA ARG A 70 1.90 2.34 22.92
C ARG A 70 3.03 1.40 23.30
N GLY A 71 2.78 0.10 23.22
CA GLY A 71 3.76 -0.94 23.55
C GLY A 71 4.78 -1.24 22.45
N HIS A 72 5.10 -0.26 21.60
CA HIS A 72 6.14 -0.36 20.57
C HIS A 72 6.83 0.99 20.39
N SER A 73 8.00 0.94 19.77
CA SER A 73 8.86 2.07 19.44
C SER A 73 8.84 2.41 17.94
N VAL A 74 9.47 3.52 17.57
CA VAL A 74 9.73 3.86 16.17
C VAL A 74 10.70 2.83 15.55
N GLU A 75 11.67 2.31 16.31
CA GLU A 75 12.57 1.26 15.83
C GLU A 75 11.81 0.00 15.41
N ASP A 76 10.81 -0.42 16.19
CA ASP A 76 9.96 -1.56 15.81
C ASP A 76 9.23 -1.32 14.48
N VAL A 77 8.87 -0.07 14.16
CA VAL A 77 8.26 0.31 12.87
C VAL A 77 9.27 0.17 11.73
N ILE A 78 10.49 0.65 11.94
CA ILE A 78 11.57 0.60 10.95
C ILE A 78 11.96 -0.86 10.66
N GLU A 79 12.18 -1.66 11.70
CA GLU A 79 12.52 -3.08 11.56
C GLU A 79 11.41 -3.86 10.85
N ALA A 80 10.17 -3.72 11.32
CA ALA A 80 9.02 -4.39 10.71
C ALA A 80 8.88 -4.05 9.22
N THR A 81 9.09 -2.79 8.87
CA THR A 81 8.98 -2.32 7.48
C THR A 81 10.05 -2.93 6.60
N GLY A 82 11.31 -2.98 7.07
CA GLY A 82 12.39 -3.64 6.37
C GLY A 82 12.11 -5.12 6.13
N ILE A 83 11.70 -5.86 7.16
CA ILE A 83 11.38 -7.29 7.06
C ILE A 83 10.24 -7.52 6.06
N LEU A 84 9.17 -6.73 6.12
CA LEU A 84 8.04 -6.87 5.21
C LEU A 84 8.42 -6.58 3.76
N LYS A 85 9.18 -5.51 3.51
CA LYS A 85 9.65 -5.15 2.17
C LYS A 85 10.57 -6.23 1.59
N ASP A 86 11.56 -6.68 2.35
CA ASP A 86 12.48 -7.75 1.92
C ASP A 86 11.80 -9.12 1.78
N SER A 87 10.62 -9.30 2.37
CA SER A 87 9.77 -10.48 2.17
C SER A 87 8.84 -10.36 0.95
N GLY A 88 8.87 -9.23 0.25
CA GLY A 88 8.03 -8.97 -0.91
C GLY A 88 6.61 -8.49 -0.60
N LEU A 89 6.26 -8.28 0.68
CA LEU A 89 4.92 -7.86 1.09
C LEU A 89 4.71 -6.37 0.87
N LYS A 90 3.47 -5.98 0.56
CA LYS A 90 3.06 -4.57 0.53
C LYS A 90 2.87 -4.04 1.94
N VAL A 91 3.33 -2.82 2.20
CA VAL A 91 3.31 -2.18 3.53
C VAL A 91 2.36 -1.00 3.52
N CYS A 92 1.34 -1.04 4.39
CA CYS A 92 0.46 0.09 4.66
C CYS A 92 0.73 0.61 6.06
N TYR A 93 0.88 1.92 6.22
CA TYR A 93 0.87 2.52 7.55
C TYR A 93 -0.53 3.02 7.90
N HIS A 94 -0.92 2.78 9.13
CA HIS A 94 -2.07 3.42 9.74
C HIS A 94 -1.57 4.61 10.57
N MET A 95 -1.80 5.83 10.10
CA MET A 95 -1.36 7.09 10.74
C MET A 95 -2.53 7.77 11.43
N MET A 96 -2.29 8.35 12.62
CA MET A 96 -3.28 9.04 13.43
C MET A 96 -2.82 10.46 13.80
N PRO A 97 -3.11 11.48 12.95
CA PRO A 97 -2.84 12.85 13.35
C PRO A 97 -3.74 13.28 14.52
N GLY A 98 -3.29 14.25 15.30
CA GLY A 98 -4.00 14.79 16.45
C GLY A 98 -3.93 13.91 17.70
N LEU A 99 -2.96 13.00 17.81
CA LEU A 99 -2.72 12.28 19.06
C LEU A 99 -2.30 13.25 20.18
N PRO A 100 -2.57 12.93 21.46
CA PRO A 100 -2.03 13.71 22.57
C PRO A 100 -0.52 13.93 22.45
N GLY A 101 -0.06 15.13 22.77
CA GLY A 101 1.35 15.53 22.62
C GLY A 101 1.77 15.91 21.19
N SER A 102 0.86 15.82 20.21
CA SER A 102 1.08 16.31 18.84
C SER A 102 0.45 17.67 18.58
N SER A 103 0.82 18.26 17.44
CA SER A 103 0.20 19.46 16.85
C SER A 103 0.06 19.25 15.33
N PRO A 104 -0.77 20.04 14.62
CA PRO A 104 -0.85 19.96 13.15
C PRO A 104 0.51 20.09 12.46
N GLU A 105 1.38 20.98 12.95
CA GLU A 105 2.73 21.20 12.40
C GLU A 105 3.61 19.98 12.63
N ARG A 106 3.55 19.41 13.84
CA ARG A 106 4.30 18.21 14.19
C ARG A 106 3.81 16.98 13.41
N ASP A 107 2.51 16.84 13.22
CA ASP A 107 1.95 15.79 12.37
C ASP A 107 2.37 15.94 10.91
N LEU A 108 2.39 17.18 10.40
CA LEU A 108 2.86 17.47 9.04
C LEU A 108 4.33 17.06 8.87
N GLU A 109 5.18 17.38 9.84
CA GLU A 109 6.58 16.92 9.86
C GLU A 109 6.67 15.39 9.91
N GLY A 110 5.84 14.75 10.74
CA GLY A 110 5.78 13.29 10.80
C GLY A 110 5.41 12.65 9.47
N PHE A 111 4.47 13.26 8.72
CA PHE A 111 4.16 12.82 7.36
C PHE A 111 5.31 13.07 6.37
N ARG A 112 6.05 14.18 6.51
CA ARG A 112 7.22 14.45 5.68
C ARG A 112 8.31 13.39 5.93
N CYS A 113 8.60 13.10 7.19
CA CYS A 113 9.52 12.05 7.61
C CYS A 113 9.18 10.71 6.94
N ILE A 114 7.95 10.19 7.04
CA ILE A 114 7.63 8.89 6.42
C ILE A 114 7.73 8.87 4.88
N PHE A 115 7.69 10.03 4.23
CA PHE A 115 7.81 10.14 2.77
C PHE A 115 9.26 10.27 2.31
N GLU A 116 10.10 10.97 3.08
CA GLU A 116 11.45 11.33 2.69
C GLU A 116 12.49 10.37 3.28
N ASP A 117 12.29 9.89 4.50
CA ASP A 117 13.23 9.01 5.20
C ASP A 117 13.14 7.57 4.66
N PRO A 118 14.26 7.00 4.15
CA PRO A 118 14.28 5.65 3.59
C PRO A 118 13.90 4.55 4.59
N ASP A 119 13.96 4.78 5.89
CA ASP A 119 13.59 3.77 6.89
C ASP A 119 12.08 3.48 6.93
N PHE A 120 11.26 4.38 6.37
CA PHE A 120 9.81 4.25 6.33
C PHE A 120 9.27 3.96 4.92
N ARG A 121 9.14 5.00 4.08
CA ARG A 121 8.59 4.99 2.71
C ARG A 121 7.53 3.89 2.44
N PRO A 122 6.36 3.91 3.09
CA PRO A 122 5.34 2.88 2.93
C PRO A 122 4.72 2.92 1.52
N ASP A 123 4.09 1.82 1.10
CA ASP A 123 3.37 1.78 -0.19
C ASP A 123 1.99 2.45 -0.09
N MET A 124 1.39 2.40 1.10
CA MET A 124 0.00 2.77 1.35
C MET A 124 -0.15 3.49 2.69
N LEU A 125 -1.14 4.38 2.76
CA LEU A 125 -1.56 5.03 4.01
C LEU A 125 -3.06 4.86 4.27
N LYS A 126 -3.40 4.59 5.53
CA LYS A 126 -4.70 4.86 6.14
C LYS A 126 -4.49 6.00 7.14
N ILE A 127 -5.09 7.16 6.91
CA ILE A 127 -4.90 8.33 7.76
C ILE A 127 -6.20 8.56 8.53
N TYR A 128 -6.22 8.37 9.85
CA TYR A 128 -7.40 8.56 10.68
C TYR A 128 -7.13 9.61 11.76
N PRO A 129 -7.62 10.86 11.60
CA PRO A 129 -7.57 11.84 12.67
C PRO A 129 -8.10 11.27 13.99
N THR A 130 -7.39 11.55 15.08
CA THR A 130 -7.71 10.99 16.39
C THR A 130 -9.07 11.48 16.87
N LEU A 131 -9.88 10.55 17.38
CA LEU A 131 -11.25 10.81 17.84
C LEU A 131 -11.38 10.49 19.33
N VAL A 132 -12.25 11.24 20.01
CA VAL A 132 -12.61 10.97 21.40
C VAL A 132 -13.90 10.14 21.43
N LEU A 133 -13.80 8.93 21.97
CA LEU A 133 -14.92 7.99 22.13
C LEU A 133 -15.18 7.73 23.61
N ARG A 134 -16.45 7.60 24.01
CA ARG A 134 -16.80 7.25 25.39
C ARG A 134 -16.12 5.95 25.82
N GLY A 135 -15.69 5.87 27.08
CA GLY A 135 -15.03 4.69 27.63
C GLY A 135 -13.56 4.53 27.24
N THR A 136 -12.93 5.56 26.68
CA THR A 136 -11.49 5.57 26.37
C THR A 136 -10.73 6.50 27.30
N ARG A 137 -9.42 6.27 27.49
CA ARG A 137 -8.55 7.18 28.26
C ARG A 137 -8.57 8.62 27.70
N LEU A 138 -8.66 8.76 26.37
CA LEU A 138 -8.79 10.06 25.71
C LEU A 138 -10.07 10.81 26.08
N TYR A 139 -11.16 10.10 26.40
CA TYR A 139 -12.39 10.74 26.86
C TYR A 139 -12.24 11.36 28.23
N GLU A 140 -11.56 10.69 29.17
CA GLU A 140 -11.29 11.27 30.48
C GLU A 140 -10.34 12.47 30.37
N TRP A 141 -9.29 12.38 29.55
CA TRP A 141 -8.38 13.52 29.30
C TRP A 141 -9.12 14.72 28.68
N TRP A 142 -9.98 14.46 27.70
CA TRP A 142 -10.80 15.51 27.08
C TRP A 142 -11.75 16.16 28.09
N ARG A 143 -12.44 15.36 28.93
CA ARG A 143 -13.33 15.87 29.99
C ARG A 143 -12.60 16.73 31.02
N GLN A 144 -11.35 16.41 31.31
CA GLN A 144 -10.50 17.16 32.25
C GLN A 144 -9.82 18.38 31.59
N GLY A 145 -9.99 18.60 30.29
CA GLY A 145 -9.33 19.68 29.56
C GLY A 145 -7.85 19.42 29.24
N LEU A 146 -7.37 18.19 29.45
CA LEU A 146 -5.98 17.79 29.21
C LEU A 146 -5.71 17.40 27.74
N TYR A 147 -6.76 17.25 26.92
CA TYR A 147 -6.64 16.88 25.53
C TYR A 147 -7.71 17.55 24.66
N ARG A 148 -7.29 18.15 23.55
CA ARG A 148 -8.16 18.67 22.49
C ARG A 148 -7.87 17.92 21.19
N PRO A 149 -8.82 17.12 20.65
CA PRO A 149 -8.63 16.50 19.34
C PRO A 149 -8.68 17.56 18.22
N LEU A 150 -8.17 17.19 17.04
CA LEU A 150 -8.31 18.03 15.85
C LEU A 150 -9.78 18.27 15.53
N GLU A 151 -10.13 19.54 15.30
CA GLU A 151 -11.40 19.89 14.70
C GLU A 151 -11.40 19.56 13.21
N THR A 152 -12.59 19.57 12.61
CA THR A 152 -12.74 19.18 11.20
C THR A 152 -11.92 20.05 10.26
N GLU A 153 -11.92 21.37 10.45
CA GLU A 153 -11.17 22.29 9.58
C GLU A 153 -9.65 22.13 9.75
N GLU A 154 -9.16 21.92 10.97
CA GLU A 154 -7.74 21.66 11.24
C GLU A 154 -7.28 20.36 10.57
N ALA A 155 -8.09 19.30 10.64
CA ALA A 155 -7.82 18.05 9.94
C ALA A 155 -7.87 18.23 8.41
N VAL A 156 -8.79 19.06 7.89
CA VAL A 156 -8.89 19.35 6.46
C VAL A 156 -7.64 20.07 5.95
N ASP A 157 -7.18 21.10 6.66
CA ASP A 157 -5.98 21.88 6.33
C ASP A 157 -4.71 21.03 6.37
N LEU A 158 -4.53 20.25 7.44
CA LEU A 158 -3.41 19.32 7.56
C LEU A 158 -3.40 18.31 6.41
N LEU A 159 -4.52 17.65 6.16
CA LEU A 159 -4.61 16.61 5.12
C LEU A 159 -4.46 17.18 3.70
N ALA A 160 -4.86 18.43 3.46
CA ALA A 160 -4.62 19.10 2.18
C ALA A 160 -3.12 19.25 1.90
N GLN A 161 -2.35 19.67 2.92
CA GLN A 161 -0.88 19.78 2.82
C GLN A 161 -0.21 18.40 2.69
N VAL A 162 -0.61 17.42 3.51
CA VAL A 162 -0.09 16.04 3.42
C VAL A 162 -0.32 15.44 2.04
N LYS A 163 -1.51 15.65 1.46
CA LYS A 163 -1.83 15.17 0.11
C LYS A 163 -1.12 15.93 -1.00
N ALA A 164 -0.61 17.15 -0.75
CA ALA A 164 0.16 17.89 -1.74
C ALA A 164 1.60 17.37 -1.85
N MET A 165 2.18 16.89 -0.74
CA MET A 165 3.56 16.38 -0.70
C MET A 165 3.68 14.85 -0.89
N VAL A 166 2.56 14.13 -0.93
CA VAL A 166 2.57 12.66 -1.05
C VAL A 166 3.27 12.20 -2.34
N PRO A 167 4.27 11.30 -2.24
CA PRO A 167 4.94 10.76 -3.41
C PRO A 167 4.03 9.98 -4.36
N PRO A 168 4.32 9.95 -5.67
CA PRO A 168 3.47 9.34 -6.68
C PRO A 168 3.39 7.81 -6.62
N TRP A 169 4.27 7.14 -5.85
CA TRP A 169 4.26 5.70 -5.59
C TRP A 169 3.43 5.30 -4.36
N ILE A 170 2.89 6.26 -3.61
CA ILE A 170 2.07 6.01 -2.42
C ILE A 170 0.58 6.04 -2.75
N ARG A 171 -0.19 5.12 -2.16
CA ARG A 171 -1.65 5.11 -2.24
C ARG A 171 -2.29 5.47 -0.90
N ILE A 172 -2.98 6.61 -0.83
CA ILE A 172 -3.82 6.96 0.33
C ILE A 172 -5.16 6.24 0.24
N MET A 173 -5.28 5.12 0.95
CA MET A 173 -6.46 4.27 0.95
C MET A 173 -7.67 4.98 1.55
N ARG A 174 -7.50 5.56 2.74
CA ARG A 174 -8.55 6.23 3.51
C ARG A 174 -7.98 7.43 4.23
N VAL A 175 -8.83 8.44 4.44
CA VAL A 175 -8.52 9.66 5.21
C VAL A 175 -9.42 9.82 6.43
N GLN A 176 -10.30 8.84 6.68
CA GLN A 176 -11.19 8.81 7.83
C GLN A 176 -11.59 7.36 8.13
N ARG A 177 -12.02 7.09 9.36
CA ARG A 177 -12.57 5.82 9.80
C ARG A 177 -14.09 5.87 9.75
N ASP A 178 -14.72 4.74 9.45
CA ASP A 178 -16.18 4.59 9.46
C ASP A 178 -16.67 4.33 10.89
N ILE A 179 -16.68 5.38 11.72
CA ILE A 179 -17.27 5.35 13.07
C ILE A 179 -18.62 6.10 13.03
N PRO A 180 -19.72 5.51 13.53
CA PRO A 180 -20.98 6.22 13.67
C PRO A 180 -20.80 7.55 14.43
N SER A 181 -21.23 8.67 13.84
CA SER A 181 -21.02 10.01 14.40
C SER A 181 -21.56 10.19 15.83
N LYS A 182 -22.63 9.46 16.19
CA LYS A 182 -23.21 9.45 17.54
C LYS A 182 -22.27 8.91 18.62
N LEU A 183 -21.28 8.09 18.23
CA LEU A 183 -20.26 7.56 19.14
C LEU A 183 -19.07 8.51 19.32
N ILE A 184 -18.93 9.48 18.40
CA ILE A 184 -17.84 10.47 18.42
C ILE A 184 -18.23 11.61 19.36
N VAL A 185 -17.58 11.66 20.51
CA VAL A 185 -17.79 12.73 21.51
C VAL A 185 -17.16 14.04 21.00
N ALA A 186 -15.89 13.98 20.59
CA ALA A 186 -15.11 15.10 20.08
C ALA A 186 -14.13 14.67 18.99
N GLY A 187 -13.68 15.63 18.17
CA GLY A 187 -12.88 15.41 16.96
C GLY A 187 -13.70 15.50 15.68
N VAL A 188 -13.17 14.97 14.58
CA VAL A 188 -13.81 15.01 13.26
C VAL A 188 -15.13 14.22 13.24
N LYS A 189 -16.25 14.92 13.09
CA LYS A 189 -17.60 14.33 13.03
C LYS A 189 -18.17 14.20 11.62
N LYS A 190 -17.58 14.89 10.63
CA LYS A 190 -18.04 14.87 9.24
C LYS A 190 -17.65 13.56 8.57
N SER A 191 -18.60 12.92 7.89
CA SER A 191 -18.42 11.66 7.17
C SER A 191 -17.89 11.83 5.74
N ASN A 192 -17.66 13.06 5.28
CA ASN A 192 -17.18 13.36 3.93
C ASN A 192 -15.82 14.07 3.94
N LEU A 193 -14.94 13.75 4.90
CA LEU A 193 -13.65 14.44 5.08
C LEU A 193 -12.81 14.46 3.79
N ARG A 194 -12.81 13.36 3.02
CA ARG A 194 -12.11 13.30 1.72
C ARG A 194 -12.58 14.38 0.75
N GLN A 195 -13.88 14.66 0.71
CA GLN A 195 -14.45 15.69 -0.16
C GLN A 195 -14.07 17.09 0.32
N LEU A 196 -14.09 17.32 1.63
CA LEU A 196 -13.68 18.59 2.23
C LEU A 196 -12.20 18.88 1.95
N VAL A 197 -11.33 17.90 2.16
CA VAL A 197 -9.90 18.00 1.83
C VAL A 197 -9.69 18.30 0.34
N TRP A 198 -10.42 17.63 -0.55
CA TRP A 198 -10.31 17.89 -1.99
C TRP A 198 -10.69 19.33 -2.35
N ARG A 199 -11.82 19.84 -1.83
CA ARG A 199 -12.22 21.24 -2.03
C ARG A 199 -11.20 22.21 -1.47
N ARG A 200 -10.64 21.91 -0.31
CA ARG A 200 -9.59 22.73 0.29
C ARG A 200 -8.35 22.79 -0.57
N MET A 201 -7.87 21.64 -1.07
CA MET A 201 -6.76 21.59 -2.02
C MET A 201 -7.02 22.46 -3.26
N GLN A 202 -8.23 22.38 -3.85
CA GLN A 202 -8.61 23.23 -4.99
C GLN A 202 -8.56 24.72 -4.65
N SER A 203 -9.08 25.13 -3.50
CA SER A 203 -9.05 26.53 -3.05
C SER A 203 -7.63 27.07 -2.85
N LEU A 204 -6.67 26.19 -2.59
CA LEU A 204 -5.26 26.51 -2.40
C LEU A 204 -4.43 26.31 -3.67
N GLY A 205 -5.03 25.90 -4.79
CA GLY A 205 -4.31 25.56 -6.02
C GLY A 205 -3.42 24.31 -5.91
N LEU A 206 -3.62 23.47 -4.89
CA LEU A 206 -2.82 22.27 -4.63
C LEU A 206 -3.33 21.08 -5.43
N ARG A 207 -2.40 20.20 -5.84
CA ARG A 207 -2.70 18.94 -6.53
C ARG A 207 -2.17 17.76 -5.73
N CYS A 208 -2.88 16.63 -5.77
CA CYS A 208 -2.45 15.39 -5.12
C CYS A 208 -1.97 14.39 -6.16
N ARG A 209 -0.71 13.95 -6.07
CA ARG A 209 -0.12 12.99 -7.01
C ARG A 209 -0.10 11.54 -6.53
N CYS A 210 -0.73 11.22 -5.40
CA CYS A 210 -0.85 9.83 -4.93
C CYS A 210 -1.56 8.94 -5.97
N ILE A 211 -1.27 7.64 -5.96
CA ILE A 211 -1.84 6.62 -6.87
C ILE A 211 -3.37 6.75 -6.99
N ARG A 212 -4.09 6.86 -5.87
CA ARG A 212 -5.57 6.91 -5.87
C ARG A 212 -6.13 8.14 -6.57
N CYS A 213 -5.41 9.26 -6.59
CA CYS A 213 -5.86 10.48 -7.25
C CYS A 213 -5.59 10.45 -8.76
N ARG A 214 -4.66 9.60 -9.21
CA ARG A 214 -4.25 9.48 -10.61
C ARG A 214 -4.82 8.25 -11.31
N GLU A 215 -5.34 7.25 -10.59
CA GLU A 215 -5.89 6.02 -11.18
C GLU A 215 -6.94 6.36 -12.26
N VAL A 216 -6.84 5.72 -13.43
CA VAL A 216 -7.67 6.04 -14.61
C VAL A 216 -9.16 6.07 -14.30
N GLY A 217 -9.66 5.15 -13.47
CA GLY A 217 -11.07 5.14 -13.06
C GLY A 217 -11.50 6.38 -12.27
N GLN A 218 -10.60 6.97 -11.48
CA GLN A 218 -10.86 8.22 -10.77
C GLN A 218 -10.78 9.43 -11.72
N ARG A 219 -9.77 9.48 -12.59
CA ARG A 219 -9.58 10.59 -13.54
C ARG A 219 -10.71 10.67 -14.58
N ARG A 220 -11.23 9.53 -15.04
CA ARG A 220 -12.42 9.46 -15.90
C ARG A 220 -13.67 10.06 -15.25
N ARG A 221 -13.88 9.84 -13.95
CA ARG A 221 -14.98 10.48 -13.20
C ARG A 221 -14.84 11.99 -13.10
N GLU A 222 -13.63 12.50 -13.27
CA GLU A 222 -13.31 13.94 -13.32
C GLU A 222 -13.31 14.47 -14.77
N GLY A 223 -13.72 13.67 -15.75
CA GLY A 223 -13.78 14.05 -17.17
C GLY A 223 -12.42 14.03 -17.88
N VAL A 224 -11.41 13.38 -17.29
CA VAL A 224 -10.05 13.28 -17.86
C VAL A 224 -9.82 11.88 -18.41
N GLU A 225 -9.64 11.78 -19.73
CA GLU A 225 -9.24 10.56 -20.43
C GLU A 225 -7.74 10.61 -20.76
N PRO A 226 -7.01 9.49 -20.65
CA PRO A 226 -5.62 9.42 -21.10
C PRO A 226 -5.53 9.47 -22.62
N ASP A 227 -4.53 10.17 -23.15
CA ASP A 227 -4.20 10.17 -24.58
C ASP A 227 -3.34 8.94 -24.91
N PRO A 228 -3.80 8.02 -25.77
CA PRO A 228 -3.07 6.81 -26.15
C PRO A 228 -1.66 7.07 -26.68
N GLU A 229 -1.42 8.19 -27.37
CA GLU A 229 -0.12 8.51 -27.96
C GLU A 229 0.91 8.98 -26.92
N ARG A 230 0.42 9.37 -25.73
CA ARG A 230 1.26 9.88 -24.62
C ARG A 230 1.53 8.83 -23.56
N ILE A 231 0.84 7.70 -23.62
CA ILE A 231 1.02 6.60 -22.66
C ILE A 231 2.45 6.07 -22.77
N ARG A 232 3.12 6.00 -21.64
CA ARG A 232 4.50 5.50 -21.54
C ARG A 232 4.77 4.82 -20.22
N VAL A 233 5.78 3.95 -20.24
CA VAL A 233 6.32 3.31 -19.04
C VAL A 233 7.28 4.28 -18.34
N ILE A 234 7.12 4.44 -17.03
CA ILE A 234 7.88 5.40 -16.22
C ILE A 234 8.42 4.67 -14.99
N HIS A 235 9.72 4.84 -14.78
CA HIS A 235 10.45 4.36 -13.60
C HIS A 235 10.59 5.48 -12.57
N ARG A 236 10.34 5.16 -11.31
CA ARG A 236 10.66 6.04 -10.18
C ARG A 236 11.40 5.22 -9.14
N VAL A 237 12.69 5.46 -9.04
CA VAL A 237 13.60 4.71 -8.18
C VAL A 237 13.81 5.46 -6.88
N TYR A 238 13.71 4.75 -5.76
CA TYR A 238 13.94 5.30 -4.43
C TYR A 238 14.47 4.22 -3.48
N GLU A 239 15.37 4.61 -2.59
CA GLU A 239 15.84 3.73 -1.52
C GLU A 239 14.74 3.48 -0.50
N ALA A 240 14.65 2.26 0.04
CA ALA A 240 13.80 2.01 1.20
C ALA A 240 14.28 0.80 2.00
N SER A 241 14.44 1.01 3.30
CA SER A 241 14.80 0.02 4.31
C SER A 241 16.08 -0.75 3.97
N GLY A 242 17.08 -0.05 3.42
CA GLY A 242 18.36 -0.61 2.97
C GLY A 242 18.33 -1.34 1.63
N GLY A 243 17.19 -1.38 0.94
CA GLY A 243 17.06 -1.88 -0.42
C GLY A 243 16.65 -0.79 -1.40
N LEU A 244 16.41 -1.17 -2.65
CA LEU A 244 15.99 -0.26 -3.71
C LEU A 244 14.59 -0.62 -4.20
N GLU A 245 13.70 0.37 -4.30
CA GLU A 245 12.39 0.23 -4.93
C GLU A 245 12.42 0.92 -6.30
N ASP A 246 11.99 0.22 -7.33
CA ASP A 246 11.71 0.76 -8.66
C ASP A 246 10.20 0.66 -8.91
N PHE A 247 9.53 1.81 -8.80
CA PHE A 247 8.11 1.92 -9.10
C PHE A 247 7.93 2.13 -10.61
N ILE A 248 7.59 1.04 -11.28
CA ILE A 248 7.36 0.97 -12.72
C ILE A 248 5.87 1.21 -12.98
N SER A 249 5.53 2.16 -13.84
CA SER A 249 4.15 2.57 -14.04
C SER A 249 3.84 2.86 -15.49
N VAL A 250 2.64 2.53 -15.94
CA VAL A 250 2.09 2.95 -17.23
C VAL A 250 1.23 4.18 -16.97
N GLU A 251 1.63 5.32 -17.51
CA GLU A 251 1.00 6.61 -17.24
C GLU A 251 0.84 7.44 -18.52
N ASP A 252 -0.16 8.33 -18.52
CA ASP A 252 -0.16 9.56 -19.32
C ASP A 252 0.28 10.72 -18.39
N PRO A 253 1.52 11.21 -18.51
CA PRO A 253 2.07 12.23 -17.61
C PRO A 253 1.44 13.61 -17.79
N GLU A 254 0.93 13.92 -18.97
CA GLU A 254 0.37 15.24 -19.24
C GLU A 254 -1.03 15.34 -18.65
N ALA A 255 -1.83 14.27 -18.78
CA ALA A 255 -3.13 14.17 -18.12
C ALA A 255 -3.04 13.81 -16.62
N ASP A 256 -1.84 13.44 -16.13
CA ASP A 256 -1.54 12.89 -14.81
C ASP A 256 -2.44 11.68 -14.48
N VAL A 257 -2.53 10.75 -15.44
CA VAL A 257 -3.34 9.53 -15.38
C VAL A 257 -2.44 8.31 -15.22
N LEU A 258 -2.79 7.44 -14.27
CA LEU A 258 -2.12 6.17 -13.99
C LEU A 258 -3.01 5.00 -14.43
N ILE A 259 -2.48 4.17 -15.33
CA ILE A 259 -3.18 3.02 -15.93
C ILE A 259 -2.78 1.72 -15.23
N GLY A 260 -1.49 1.52 -14.98
CA GLY A 260 -0.99 0.33 -14.31
C GLY A 260 0.28 0.61 -13.54
N LEU A 261 0.59 -0.23 -12.57
CA LEU A 261 1.80 -0.14 -11.76
C LEU A 261 2.37 -1.52 -11.44
N LEU A 262 3.69 -1.54 -11.23
CA LEU A 262 4.45 -2.64 -10.69
C LEU A 262 5.46 -2.10 -9.67
N ARG A 263 5.61 -2.81 -8.55
CA ARG A 263 6.63 -2.52 -7.53
C ARG A 263 7.74 -3.55 -7.63
N LEU A 264 8.88 -3.16 -8.19
CA LEU A 264 10.07 -3.99 -8.25
C LEU A 264 11.00 -3.61 -7.10
N ARG A 265 11.48 -4.58 -6.34
CA ARG A 265 12.42 -4.38 -5.25
C ARG A 265 13.71 -5.15 -5.49
N ILE A 266 14.83 -4.47 -5.28
CA ILE A 266 16.11 -5.10 -5.01
C ILE A 266 16.25 -5.16 -3.48
N PRO A 267 16.17 -6.37 -2.88
CA PRO A 267 16.12 -6.50 -1.44
C PRO A 267 17.44 -6.06 -0.78
N SER A 268 17.36 -5.69 0.50
CA SER A 268 18.55 -5.38 1.28
C SER A 268 19.35 -6.65 1.62
N GLU A 269 20.57 -6.47 2.13
CA GLU A 269 21.39 -7.57 2.66
C GLU A 269 20.73 -8.32 3.83
N ARG A 270 19.71 -7.72 4.46
CA ARG A 270 18.97 -8.31 5.60
C ARG A 270 17.93 -9.34 5.18
N VAL A 271 17.71 -9.55 3.87
CA VAL A 271 16.73 -10.52 3.34
C VAL A 271 16.89 -11.90 3.97
N HIS A 272 15.80 -12.40 4.57
CA HIS A 272 15.87 -13.62 5.38
C HIS A 272 15.32 -14.86 4.68
N ARG A 273 14.39 -14.68 3.74
CA ARG A 273 13.75 -15.76 3.00
C ARG A 273 14.75 -16.49 2.11
N PRO A 274 14.88 -17.83 2.23
CA PRO A 274 15.86 -18.59 1.44
C PRO A 274 15.58 -18.47 -0.06
N GLU A 275 14.32 -18.36 -0.47
CA GLU A 275 13.91 -18.20 -1.87
C GLU A 275 14.38 -16.87 -2.46
N LEU A 276 14.68 -15.87 -1.63
CA LEU A 276 15.03 -14.51 -2.09
C LEU A 276 16.54 -14.22 -2.00
N ARG A 277 17.36 -15.21 -1.63
CA ARG A 277 18.81 -15.05 -1.55
C ARG A 277 19.47 -14.94 -2.93
N GLY A 278 20.72 -14.47 -2.94
CA GLY A 278 21.50 -14.29 -4.16
C GLY A 278 21.06 -13.05 -4.95
N ARG A 279 21.30 -13.05 -6.27
CA ARG A 279 20.90 -11.96 -7.17
C ARG A 279 19.43 -12.08 -7.55
N THR A 280 18.53 -11.94 -6.58
CA THR A 280 17.09 -12.06 -6.78
C THR A 280 16.41 -10.71 -6.62
N ALA A 281 15.65 -10.29 -7.65
CA ALA A 281 14.74 -9.16 -7.56
C ALA A 281 13.32 -9.65 -7.22
N ILE A 282 12.48 -8.75 -6.68
CA ILE A 282 11.16 -9.09 -6.15
C ILE A 282 10.09 -8.20 -6.76
N VAL A 283 9.10 -8.77 -7.42
CA VAL A 283 7.84 -8.08 -7.75
C VAL A 283 6.90 -8.16 -6.55
N ARG A 284 6.71 -7.02 -5.87
CA ARG A 284 5.89 -6.88 -4.65
C ARG A 284 4.42 -6.63 -4.96
N GLU A 285 4.15 -6.02 -6.12
CA GLU A 285 2.81 -5.70 -6.59
C GLU A 285 2.79 -5.62 -8.11
N LEU A 286 1.76 -6.16 -8.73
CA LEU A 286 1.32 -5.80 -10.07
C LEU A 286 -0.15 -5.39 -9.96
N HIS A 287 -0.52 -4.24 -10.51
CA HIS A 287 -1.89 -3.76 -10.50
C HIS A 287 -2.19 -2.96 -11.76
N VAL A 288 -3.23 -3.37 -12.51
CA VAL A 288 -3.72 -2.65 -13.68
C VAL A 288 -5.12 -2.14 -13.39
N TYR A 289 -5.34 -0.84 -13.57
CA TYR A 289 -6.61 -0.16 -13.38
C TYR A 289 -7.41 -0.15 -14.69
N GLY A 290 -8.68 -0.56 -14.61
CA GLY A 290 -9.58 -0.60 -15.76
C GLY A 290 -10.70 -1.62 -15.52
N PRO A 291 -11.75 -1.63 -16.36
CA PRO A 291 -12.76 -2.68 -16.27
C PRO A 291 -12.11 -4.04 -16.51
N MET A 292 -12.27 -4.97 -15.57
CA MET A 292 -12.03 -6.39 -15.86
C MET A 292 -13.03 -6.78 -16.94
N VAL A 293 -12.56 -6.96 -18.17
CA VAL A 293 -13.40 -7.58 -19.20
C VAL A 293 -13.62 -9.02 -18.75
N PRO A 294 -14.87 -9.49 -18.60
CA PRO A 294 -15.13 -10.90 -18.34
C PRO A 294 -14.41 -11.75 -19.39
N VAL A 295 -13.83 -12.87 -18.96
CA VAL A 295 -13.19 -13.82 -19.87
C VAL A 295 -14.25 -14.27 -20.90
N GLY A 296 -14.16 -13.78 -22.13
CA GLY A 296 -15.04 -14.20 -23.24
C GLY A 296 -15.76 -13.08 -24.01
N GLU A 297 -15.88 -11.86 -23.49
CA GLU A 297 -16.56 -10.77 -24.21
C GLU A 297 -15.57 -9.82 -24.90
N GLN A 298 -15.79 -9.57 -26.19
CA GLN A 298 -14.99 -8.63 -26.98
C GLN A 298 -15.73 -7.28 -27.08
N SER A 299 -15.32 -6.30 -26.28
CA SER A 299 -15.65 -4.88 -26.51
C SER A 299 -14.61 -4.26 -27.44
N LYS A 300 -15.03 -3.39 -28.36
CA LYS A 300 -14.10 -2.62 -29.23
C LYS A 300 -13.20 -1.65 -28.45
N GLU A 301 -13.60 -1.23 -27.24
CA GLU A 301 -12.78 -0.42 -26.32
C GLU A 301 -11.74 -1.27 -25.56
N ALA A 302 -11.85 -2.60 -25.59
CA ALA A 302 -10.96 -3.51 -24.89
C ALA A 302 -9.59 -3.69 -25.56
N TRP A 303 -9.41 -3.26 -26.81
CA TRP A 303 -8.15 -3.42 -27.54
C TRP A 303 -7.01 -2.56 -26.99
N GLN A 304 -7.30 -1.39 -26.39
CA GLN A 304 -6.30 -0.50 -25.78
C GLN A 304 -5.86 -0.90 -24.36
N HIS A 305 -6.53 -1.89 -23.73
CA HIS A 305 -6.29 -2.30 -22.34
C HIS A 305 -5.77 -3.73 -22.19
N ARG A 306 -5.58 -4.46 -23.29
CA ARG A 306 -4.99 -5.80 -23.29
C ARG A 306 -3.47 -5.67 -23.28
N GLY A 307 -2.82 -6.26 -22.27
CA GLY A 307 -1.37 -6.44 -22.25
C GLY A 307 -0.60 -5.59 -21.22
N TRP A 308 -1.19 -4.58 -20.58
CA TRP A 308 -0.43 -3.75 -19.62
C TRP A 308 0.20 -4.54 -18.48
N GLY A 309 -0.46 -5.61 -18.01
CA GLY A 309 0.11 -6.50 -17.02
C GLY A 309 1.34 -7.26 -17.54
N GLU A 310 1.29 -7.74 -18.78
CA GLU A 310 2.38 -8.46 -19.43
C GLU A 310 3.55 -7.50 -19.75
N ILE A 311 3.26 -6.33 -20.32
CA ILE A 311 4.22 -5.26 -20.58
C ILE A 311 4.96 -4.86 -19.29
N LEU A 312 4.24 -4.67 -18.17
CA LEU A 312 4.86 -4.34 -16.89
C LEU A 312 5.75 -5.49 -16.38
N MET A 313 5.36 -6.74 -16.57
CA MET A 313 6.18 -7.89 -16.17
C MET A 313 7.42 -8.04 -17.05
N GLU A 314 7.29 -7.87 -18.37
CA GLU A 314 8.43 -7.87 -19.32
C GLU A 314 9.41 -6.74 -18.98
N GLU A 315 8.90 -5.54 -18.69
CA GLU A 315 9.71 -4.41 -18.24
C GLU A 315 10.44 -4.73 -16.92
N ALA A 316 9.76 -5.38 -15.98
CA ALA A 316 10.36 -5.78 -14.71
C ALA A 316 11.44 -6.84 -14.88
N GLU A 317 11.24 -7.83 -15.76
CA GLU A 317 12.24 -8.85 -16.10
C GLU A 317 13.48 -8.22 -16.74
N ARG A 318 13.27 -7.37 -17.76
CA ARG A 318 14.35 -6.61 -18.42
C ARG A 318 15.12 -5.75 -17.43
N THR A 319 14.40 -4.94 -16.65
CA THR A 319 15.00 -4.03 -15.67
C THR A 319 15.77 -4.79 -14.59
N ALA A 320 15.21 -5.89 -14.07
CA ALA A 320 15.90 -6.72 -13.09
C ALA A 320 17.22 -7.28 -13.64
N LEU A 321 17.22 -7.79 -14.87
CA LEU A 321 18.40 -8.37 -15.51
C LEU A 321 19.44 -7.31 -15.90
N GLU A 322 19.04 -6.32 -16.70
CA GLU A 322 19.95 -5.39 -17.35
C GLU A 322 20.43 -4.28 -16.41
N ARG A 323 19.55 -3.76 -15.56
CA ARG A 323 19.86 -2.61 -14.68
C ARG A 323 20.39 -3.05 -13.33
N TYR A 324 19.85 -4.14 -12.78
CA TYR A 324 20.15 -4.57 -11.40
C TYR A 324 20.94 -5.88 -11.32
N ASP A 325 21.34 -6.45 -12.47
CA ASP A 325 22.13 -7.68 -12.57
C ASP A 325 21.50 -8.88 -11.82
N ALA A 326 20.17 -8.87 -11.69
CA ALA A 326 19.44 -9.99 -11.12
C ALA A 326 19.51 -11.21 -12.05
N ARG A 327 19.48 -12.39 -11.46
CA ARG A 327 19.43 -13.69 -12.15
C ARG A 327 18.14 -14.44 -11.89
N LYS A 328 17.29 -13.90 -11.02
CA LYS A 328 15.97 -14.44 -10.70
C LYS A 328 15.00 -13.30 -10.40
N LEU A 329 13.78 -13.42 -10.89
CA LEU A 329 12.67 -12.58 -10.48
C LEU A 329 11.66 -13.42 -9.69
N ALA A 330 11.40 -13.04 -8.44
CA ALA A 330 10.40 -13.66 -7.57
C ALA A 330 9.18 -12.75 -7.45
N VAL A 331 7.98 -13.31 -7.45
CA VAL A 331 6.72 -12.56 -7.41
C VAL A 331 5.94 -12.90 -6.14
N MET A 332 5.58 -11.87 -5.38
CA MET A 332 4.60 -11.95 -4.32
C MET A 332 3.19 -12.06 -4.93
N SER A 333 2.72 -13.29 -5.11
CA SER A 333 1.44 -13.58 -5.75
C SER A 333 0.39 -14.00 -4.72
N ALA A 334 -0.82 -13.46 -4.84
CA ALA A 334 -1.97 -14.01 -4.11
C ALA A 334 -2.30 -15.41 -4.61
N LEU A 335 -2.96 -16.22 -3.77
CA LEU A 335 -3.26 -17.62 -4.09
C LEU A 335 -3.94 -17.76 -5.46
N GLY A 336 -5.05 -17.03 -5.67
CA GLY A 336 -5.83 -17.09 -6.90
C GLY A 336 -5.19 -16.38 -8.11
N THR A 337 -4.03 -15.71 -7.94
CA THR A 337 -3.32 -15.07 -9.05
C THR A 337 -2.11 -15.87 -9.53
N LYS A 338 -1.69 -16.93 -8.82
CA LYS A 338 -0.57 -17.79 -9.26
C LYS A 338 -0.73 -18.34 -10.69
N PRO A 339 -1.93 -18.78 -11.14
CA PRO A 339 -2.11 -19.23 -12.52
C PRO A 339 -1.85 -18.16 -13.59
N TYR A 340 -1.97 -16.87 -13.25
CA TYR A 340 -1.60 -15.79 -14.18
C TYR A 340 -0.09 -15.79 -14.44
N TYR A 341 0.71 -15.81 -13.39
CA TYR A 341 2.17 -15.85 -13.50
C TYR A 341 2.69 -17.17 -14.10
N ALA A 342 2.00 -18.29 -13.85
CA ALA A 342 2.33 -19.56 -14.47
C ALA A 342 2.27 -19.50 -16.01
N ARG A 343 1.29 -18.77 -16.58
CA ARG A 343 1.21 -18.56 -18.03
C ARG A 343 2.35 -17.69 -18.59
N LEU A 344 2.97 -16.89 -17.76
CA LEU A 344 4.14 -16.06 -18.10
C LEU A 344 5.49 -16.81 -17.89
N GLY A 345 5.43 -18.12 -17.58
CA GLY A 345 6.61 -18.95 -17.38
C GLY A 345 7.17 -18.97 -15.95
N TYR A 346 6.46 -18.42 -14.97
CA TYR A 346 6.86 -18.51 -13.57
C TYR A 346 6.45 -19.86 -12.98
N HIS A 347 7.27 -20.40 -12.08
CA HIS A 347 6.99 -21.64 -11.35
C HIS A 347 6.94 -21.38 -9.85
N ARG A 348 6.36 -22.32 -9.10
CA ARG A 348 6.31 -22.22 -7.64
C ARG A 348 7.72 -22.32 -7.06
N ASP A 349 8.06 -21.38 -6.18
CA ASP A 349 9.33 -21.30 -5.44
C ASP A 349 9.00 -20.92 -4.00
N GLY A 350 8.75 -21.93 -3.17
CA GLY A 350 8.20 -21.75 -1.82
C GLY A 350 6.85 -21.02 -1.83
N VAL A 351 6.79 -19.88 -1.13
CA VAL A 351 5.60 -19.01 -1.07
C VAL A 351 5.46 -18.09 -2.30
N TYR A 352 6.49 -17.99 -3.14
CA TYR A 352 6.56 -17.10 -4.30
C TYR A 352 6.26 -17.83 -5.62
N MET A 353 6.11 -17.04 -6.69
CA MET A 353 6.25 -17.51 -8.07
C MET A 353 7.56 -16.95 -8.63
N SER A 354 8.49 -17.78 -9.05
CA SER A 354 9.81 -17.35 -9.53
C SER A 354 10.08 -17.72 -10.98
N LYS A 355 10.98 -16.97 -11.62
CA LYS A 355 11.49 -17.24 -12.96
C LYS A 355 12.99 -16.88 -13.01
N PRO A 356 13.89 -17.77 -13.48
CA PRO A 356 15.27 -17.40 -13.76
C PRO A 356 15.30 -16.39 -14.90
N LEU A 357 16.20 -15.42 -14.81
CA LEU A 357 16.45 -14.42 -15.84
C LEU A 357 17.68 -14.84 -16.64
N SER A 358 17.57 -14.80 -17.96
CA SER A 358 18.61 -15.21 -18.91
C SER A 358 18.87 -14.13 -19.94
#